data_AF-A0A1M6BW25-F1
#
_entry.id   AF-A0A1M6BW25-F1
#
_cell.length_a   1.000
_cell.length_b   1.000
_cell.length_c   1.000
_cell.angle_alpha   90.00
_cell.angle_beta   90.00
_cell.angle_gamma   90.00
#
_symmetry.space_group_name_H-M   'P 1'
#
loop_
_entity.id
_entity.type
_entity.pdbx_description
1 polymer ?
#
loop_
_entity_poly.entity_id
_entity_poly.type
_entity_poly.pdbx_seq_one_letter_code
_entity_poly.pdbx_strand_id
1 'polypeptide(L)'
;MQMWRNKIIFVLALYALVLGVASAQKPNDIKPLPGSEGDTLTREDARMAYLVYKLLDKDGNIIGADLKRGDKLFFQNCRPCHGEDGMRINFNPGGKPEFIGIRARNDMPTFWYQMNFGDEDRNMEAYYDEISLDEMRDIAAFAKTLP
;
A
#
# COMPACT_ATOMS: atom_id res chain seq x y z
N MET A 1 58.76 -32.36 16.91
CA MET A 1 57.47 -32.43 16.16
C MET A 1 56.26 -31.88 16.93
N GLN A 2 56.21 -31.95 18.27
CA GLN A 2 55.10 -31.42 19.08
C GLN A 2 54.89 -29.89 18.96
N MET A 3 55.97 -29.10 18.91
CA MET A 3 55.90 -27.63 18.85
C MET A 3 55.33 -27.07 17.55
N TRP A 4 55.46 -27.81 16.43
CA TRP A 4 54.93 -27.35 15.13
C TRP A 4 53.41 -27.55 15.04
N ARG A 5 52.91 -28.65 15.63
CA ARG A 5 51.48 -28.91 15.80
C ARG A 5 50.78 -27.81 16.59
N ASN A 6 51.38 -27.34 17.68
CA ASN A 6 50.79 -26.28 18.50
C ASN A 6 50.76 -24.92 17.80
N LYS A 7 51.77 -24.61 16.97
CA LYS A 7 51.77 -23.39 16.15
C LYS A 7 50.70 -23.43 15.05
N ILE A 8 50.49 -24.58 14.42
CA ILE A 8 49.44 -24.76 13.41
C ILE A 8 48.05 -24.64 14.06
N ILE A 9 47.84 -25.23 15.24
CA ILE A 9 46.58 -25.11 15.98
C ILE A 9 46.31 -23.64 16.38
N PHE A 10 47.33 -22.90 16.83
CA PHE A 10 47.18 -21.48 17.16
C PHE A 10 46.90 -20.60 15.94
N VAL A 11 47.54 -20.86 14.80
CA VAL A 11 47.30 -20.13 13.55
C VAL A 11 45.90 -20.44 13.00
N LEU A 12 45.43 -21.69 13.08
CA LEU A 12 44.06 -22.06 12.70
C LEU A 12 43.02 -21.44 13.64
N ALA A 13 43.29 -21.37 14.95
CA ALA A 13 42.40 -20.73 15.92
C ALA A 13 42.32 -19.21 15.71
N LEU A 14 43.44 -18.55 15.41
CA LEU A 14 43.47 -17.12 15.05
C LEU A 14 42.79 -16.84 13.70
N TYR A 15 42.98 -17.72 12.70
CA TYR A 15 42.29 -17.61 11.41
C TYR A 15 40.78 -17.82 11.54
N ALA A 16 40.34 -18.76 12.38
CA ALA A 16 38.93 -18.97 12.71
C ALA A 16 38.33 -17.79 13.49
N LEU A 17 39.11 -17.11 14.33
CA LEU A 17 38.67 -15.91 15.05
C LEU A 17 38.54 -14.69 14.12
N VAL A 18 39.46 -14.53 13.16
CA VAL A 18 39.40 -13.47 12.14
C VAL A 18 38.25 -13.68 11.15
N LEU A 19 37.94 -14.94 10.81
CA LEU A 19 36.74 -15.28 10.03
C LEU A 19 35.44 -15.19 10.85
N GLY A 20 35.50 -15.43 12.16
CA GLY A 20 34.34 -15.42 13.06
C GLY A 20 33.75 -14.04 13.31
N VAL A 21 34.56 -12.97 13.24
CA VAL A 21 34.06 -11.58 13.34
C VAL A 21 33.46 -11.02 12.04
N ALA A 22 33.63 -11.71 10.91
CA ALA A 22 32.98 -11.32 9.65
C ALA A 22 31.55 -11.89 9.49
N SER A 23 31.10 -12.74 10.42
CA SER A 23 29.80 -13.43 10.31
C SER A 23 28.74 -12.95 11.31
N ALA A 24 28.92 -11.80 11.95
CA ALA A 24 27.85 -11.14 12.69
C ALA A 24 27.05 -10.19 11.80
N GLN A 25 26.78 -10.58 10.56
CA GLN A 25 25.73 -9.98 9.74
C GLN A 25 24.45 -10.75 10.05
N LYS A 26 23.42 -10.05 10.54
CA LYS A 26 22.12 -10.67 10.86
C LYS A 26 21.64 -11.53 9.68
N PRO A 27 21.09 -12.73 9.93
CA PRO A 27 20.60 -13.59 8.85
C PRO A 27 19.47 -12.90 8.09
N ASN A 28 19.79 -12.51 6.85
CA ASN A 28 18.96 -12.10 5.71
C ASN A 28 17.48 -11.76 5.99
N ASP A 29 17.17 -10.45 5.93
CA ASP A 29 15.86 -9.88 5.62
C ASP A 29 15.42 -10.28 4.19
N ILE A 30 14.94 -11.49 3.95
CA ILE A 30 14.43 -11.81 2.61
C ILE A 30 12.96 -11.36 2.54
N LYS A 31 12.69 -10.13 2.05
CA LYS A 31 11.37 -9.75 1.52
C LYS A 31 11.30 -10.16 0.05
N PRO A 32 10.49 -11.16 -0.32
CA PRO A 32 10.51 -11.71 -1.67
C PRO A 32 9.20 -11.48 -2.44
N LEU A 33 9.35 -11.31 -3.75
CA LEU A 33 8.37 -11.37 -4.85
C LEU A 33 6.94 -10.81 -4.53
N PRO A 34 6.59 -9.53 -4.87
CA PRO A 34 5.35 -9.28 -5.60
C PRO A 34 5.68 -8.71 -6.99
N GLY A 35 6.25 -9.46 -7.92
CA GLY A 35 6.25 -10.90 -8.01
C GLY A 35 7.57 -11.49 -8.46
N SER A 36 8.75 -10.84 -8.25
CA SER A 36 9.98 -11.65 -8.21
C SER A 36 11.24 -11.31 -7.37
N GLU A 37 12.32 -12.08 -7.62
CA GLU A 37 13.46 -12.45 -6.78
C GLU A 37 14.24 -11.19 -6.35
N GLY A 38 13.84 -10.60 -5.24
CA GLY A 38 14.51 -9.42 -4.65
C GLY A 38 13.63 -8.19 -4.44
N ASP A 39 12.30 -8.33 -4.55
CA ASP A 39 11.29 -7.27 -4.43
C ASP A 39 11.70 -5.90 -3.82
N THR A 40 11.71 -4.87 -4.67
CA THR A 40 12.04 -3.47 -4.38
C THR A 40 10.82 -2.55 -4.53
N LEU A 41 9.60 -3.03 -4.22
CA LEU A 41 8.37 -2.23 -4.28
C LEU A 41 8.58 -0.82 -3.70
N THR A 42 8.22 0.19 -4.50
CA THR A 42 8.19 1.58 -4.03
C THR A 42 7.16 1.72 -2.91
N ARG A 43 7.20 2.82 -2.14
CA ARG A 43 6.22 3.06 -1.07
C ARG A 43 4.79 3.11 -1.67
N GLU A 44 4.70 3.61 -2.89
CA GLU A 44 3.49 3.79 -3.69
C GLU A 44 2.91 2.43 -4.11
N ASP A 45 3.75 1.56 -4.66
CA ASP A 45 3.33 0.24 -5.11
C ASP A 45 2.97 -0.66 -3.92
N ALA A 46 3.75 -0.61 -2.83
CA ALA A 46 3.46 -1.36 -1.62
C ALA A 46 2.14 -0.91 -0.98
N ARG A 47 1.84 0.39 -1.03
CA ARG A 47 0.58 0.96 -0.58
C ARG A 47 -0.59 0.47 -1.43
N MET A 48 -0.52 0.54 -2.75
CA MET A 48 -1.58 0.05 -3.61
C MET A 48 -1.80 -1.46 -3.46
N ALA A 49 -0.71 -2.23 -3.35
CA ALA A 49 -0.78 -3.66 -3.08
C ALA A 49 -1.48 -3.95 -1.74
N TYR A 50 -1.18 -3.19 -0.68
CA TYR A 50 -1.88 -3.33 0.59
C TYR A 50 -3.39 -3.07 0.45
N LEU A 51 -3.78 -1.96 -0.18
CA LEU A 51 -5.18 -1.58 -0.35
C LEU A 51 -5.95 -2.71 -1.09
N VAL A 52 -5.42 -3.18 -2.22
CA VAL A 52 -6.11 -4.17 -3.06
C VAL A 52 -6.07 -5.58 -2.47
N TYR A 53 -4.92 -6.05 -1.97
CA TYR A 53 -4.76 -7.44 -1.53
C TYR A 53 -5.16 -7.69 -0.08
N LYS A 54 -5.13 -6.67 0.79
CA LYS A 54 -5.40 -6.85 2.23
C LYS A 54 -6.73 -6.28 2.68
N LEU A 55 -7.23 -5.23 2.03
CA LEU A 55 -8.46 -4.59 2.48
C LEU A 55 -9.72 -5.05 1.74
N LEU A 56 -9.59 -5.78 0.64
CA LEU A 56 -10.72 -6.38 -0.07
C LEU A 56 -10.85 -7.86 0.25
N ASP A 57 -12.06 -8.28 0.63
CA ASP A 57 -12.40 -9.70 0.66
C ASP A 57 -12.62 -10.24 -0.76
N LYS A 58 -12.84 -11.55 -0.87
CA LYS A 58 -13.08 -12.25 -2.14
C LYS A 58 -14.29 -11.74 -2.93
N ASP A 59 -15.20 -11.01 -2.27
CA ASP A 59 -16.43 -10.48 -2.84
C ASP A 59 -16.33 -8.96 -3.11
N GLY A 60 -15.15 -8.36 -2.89
CA GLY A 60 -14.89 -6.93 -3.11
C GLY A 60 -15.40 -6.02 -2.00
N ASN A 61 -15.67 -6.55 -0.80
CA ASN A 61 -16.03 -5.75 0.36
C ASN A 61 -14.80 -5.29 1.13
N ILE A 62 -14.89 -4.10 1.70
CA ILE A 62 -13.81 -3.51 2.48
C ILE A 62 -13.85 -4.06 3.91
N ILE A 63 -12.75 -4.66 4.34
CA ILE A 63 -12.60 -5.27 5.66
C ILE A 63 -12.20 -4.19 6.68
N GLY A 64 -12.92 -4.14 7.82
CA GLY A 64 -12.51 -3.36 8.99
C GLY A 64 -12.70 -1.84 8.88
N ALA A 65 -13.57 -1.37 7.98
CA ALA A 65 -13.81 0.07 7.80
C ALA A 65 -14.71 0.69 8.88
N ASP A 66 -14.43 1.94 9.23
CA ASP A 66 -15.29 2.80 10.05
C ASP A 66 -16.08 3.76 9.15
N LEU A 67 -17.35 3.43 8.88
CA LEU A 67 -18.22 4.24 8.03
C LEU A 67 -18.45 5.66 8.56
N LYS A 68 -18.48 5.87 9.88
CA LYS A 68 -18.73 7.21 10.44
C LYS A 68 -17.52 8.11 10.26
N ARG A 69 -16.32 7.55 10.42
CA ARG A 69 -15.09 8.28 10.11
C ARG A 69 -14.98 8.57 8.61
N GLY A 70 -15.30 7.59 7.77
CA GLY A 70 -15.34 7.73 6.31
C GLY A 70 -16.27 8.84 5.83
N ASP A 71 -17.49 8.91 6.36
CA ASP A 71 -18.47 9.97 6.10
C ASP A 71 -17.88 11.36 6.40
N LYS A 72 -17.39 11.57 7.61
CA LYS A 72 -16.77 12.85 8.02
C LYS A 72 -15.64 13.25 7.07
N LEU A 73 -14.75 12.32 6.75
CA LEU A 73 -13.60 12.58 5.88
C LEU A 73 -14.01 12.85 4.44
N PHE A 74 -15.03 12.17 3.92
CA PHE A 74 -15.58 12.43 2.59
C PHE A 74 -16.17 13.84 2.51
N PHE A 75 -16.95 14.25 3.52
CA PHE A 75 -17.56 15.59 3.55
C PHE A 75 -16.52 16.71 3.64
N GLN A 76 -15.37 16.44 4.25
CA GLN A 76 -14.26 17.37 4.37
C GLN A 76 -13.44 17.48 3.07
N ASN A 77 -13.07 16.35 2.47
CA ASN A 77 -12.07 16.32 1.40
C ASN A 77 -12.69 16.12 0.00
N CYS A 78 -13.73 15.30 -0.13
CA CYS A 78 -14.25 14.83 -1.41
C CYS A 78 -15.49 15.61 -1.87
N ARG A 79 -16.42 15.91 -0.94
CA ARG A 79 -17.66 16.64 -1.21
C ARG A 79 -17.47 17.97 -1.97
N PRO A 80 -16.46 18.81 -1.65
CA PRO A 80 -16.28 20.10 -2.35
C PRO A 80 -16.27 19.95 -3.88
N CYS A 81 -15.71 18.85 -4.39
CA CYS A 81 -15.66 18.55 -5.82
C CYS A 81 -16.74 17.53 -6.24
N HIS A 82 -16.96 16.45 -5.49
CA HIS A 82 -17.83 15.34 -5.90
C HIS A 82 -19.31 15.50 -5.54
N GLY A 83 -19.67 16.43 -4.65
CA GLY A 83 -21.05 16.64 -4.20
C GLY A 83 -21.39 15.90 -2.91
N GLU A 84 -22.52 16.27 -2.29
CA GLU A 84 -23.00 15.61 -1.07
C GLU A 84 -23.43 14.16 -1.32
N ASP A 85 -23.98 13.91 -2.50
CA ASP A 85 -24.37 12.60 -2.99
C ASP A 85 -23.29 11.93 -3.86
N GLY A 86 -22.14 12.58 -4.08
CA GLY A 86 -21.08 12.06 -4.93
C GLY A 86 -21.36 12.10 -6.45
N MET A 87 -22.46 12.72 -6.89
CA MET A 87 -22.90 12.67 -8.29
C MET A 87 -22.50 13.91 -9.11
N ARG A 88 -21.73 14.86 -8.56
CA ARG A 88 -21.39 16.10 -9.28
C ARG A 88 -20.55 15.85 -10.54
N ILE A 89 -19.68 14.84 -10.49
CA ILE A 89 -18.75 14.53 -11.59
C ILE A 89 -19.09 13.15 -12.16
N ASN A 90 -19.60 13.12 -13.39
CA ASN A 90 -19.76 11.89 -14.16
C ASN A 90 -18.46 11.59 -14.92
N PHE A 91 -17.78 10.49 -14.57
CA PHE A 91 -16.54 10.06 -15.21
C PHE A 91 -16.75 9.46 -16.61
N ASN A 92 -17.99 9.19 -17.01
CA ASN A 92 -18.34 8.64 -18.31
C ASN A 92 -19.51 9.41 -18.95
N PRO A 93 -19.31 10.66 -19.38
CA PRO A 93 -20.38 11.50 -19.92
C PRO A 93 -20.97 10.99 -21.26
N GLY A 94 -20.21 10.19 -22.02
CA GLY A 94 -20.64 9.63 -23.30
C GLY A 94 -21.31 8.26 -23.21
N GLY A 95 -21.47 7.69 -22.01
CA GLY A 95 -21.97 6.33 -21.83
C GLY A 95 -22.85 6.17 -20.59
N LYS A 96 -22.82 4.97 -19.99
CA LYS A 96 -23.49 4.72 -18.71
C LYS A 96 -22.86 5.61 -17.64
N PRO A 97 -23.64 6.42 -16.90
CA PRO A 97 -23.10 7.30 -15.87
C PRO A 97 -22.27 6.55 -14.84
N GLU A 98 -21.13 7.14 -14.49
CA GLU A 98 -20.16 6.59 -13.54
C GLU A 98 -19.79 7.69 -12.56
N PHE A 99 -20.27 7.58 -11.32
CA PHE A 99 -20.02 8.52 -10.23
C PHE A 99 -19.08 7.90 -9.20
N ILE A 100 -18.64 8.69 -8.21
CA ILE A 100 -17.68 8.21 -7.20
C ILE A 100 -18.21 6.99 -6.42
N GLY A 101 -19.52 6.92 -6.15
CA GLY A 101 -20.12 5.77 -5.47
C GLY A 101 -20.19 4.51 -6.34
N ILE A 102 -20.53 4.67 -7.62
CA ILE A 102 -20.49 3.58 -8.61
C ILE A 102 -19.06 3.06 -8.78
N ARG A 103 -18.09 3.97 -8.88
CA ARG A 103 -16.66 3.64 -9.01
C ARG A 103 -16.17 2.85 -7.80
N ALA A 104 -16.49 3.31 -6.60
CA ALA A 104 -16.15 2.61 -5.37
C ALA A 104 -16.75 1.19 -5.32
N ARG A 105 -17.97 0.98 -5.84
CA ARG A 105 -18.59 -0.35 -5.84
C ARG A 105 -18.02 -1.29 -6.90
N ASN A 106 -17.76 -0.78 -8.10
CA ASN A 106 -17.50 -1.62 -9.27
C ASN A 106 -16.02 -1.72 -9.63
N ASP A 107 -15.21 -0.76 -9.21
CA ASP A 107 -13.79 -0.66 -9.57
C ASP A 107 -12.99 0.07 -8.46
N MET A 108 -12.93 -0.60 -7.32
CA MET A 108 -12.21 -0.13 -6.13
C MET A 108 -10.70 0.08 -6.35
N PRO A 109 -9.98 -0.76 -7.13
CA PRO A 109 -8.57 -0.48 -7.45
C PRO A 109 -8.38 0.89 -8.12
N THR A 110 -9.21 1.24 -9.10
CA THR A 110 -9.15 2.57 -9.72
C THR A 110 -9.54 3.68 -8.75
N PHE A 111 -10.55 3.47 -7.92
CA PHE A 111 -10.93 4.42 -6.87
C PHE A 111 -9.72 4.79 -5.98
N TRP A 112 -9.02 3.79 -5.46
CA TRP A 112 -7.84 4.03 -4.62
C TRP A 112 -6.65 4.57 -5.40
N TYR A 113 -6.44 4.14 -6.64
CA TYR A 113 -5.39 4.71 -7.49
C TYR A 113 -5.58 6.23 -7.64
N GLN A 114 -6.79 6.66 -7.99
CA GLN A 114 -7.11 8.07 -8.15
C GLN A 114 -7.04 8.85 -6.84
N MET A 115 -7.43 8.26 -5.71
CA MET A 115 -7.24 8.91 -4.40
C MET A 115 -5.77 9.11 -4.05
N ASN A 116 -4.91 8.13 -4.34
CA ASN A 116 -3.49 8.25 -4.01
C ASN A 116 -2.78 9.24 -4.93
N PHE A 117 -2.97 9.11 -6.24
CA PHE A 117 -2.13 9.79 -7.23
C PHE A 117 -2.82 10.97 -7.92
N GLY A 118 -4.09 11.21 -7.63
CA GLY A 118 -4.85 12.28 -8.25
C GLY A 118 -5.04 12.07 -9.76
N ASP A 119 -5.40 13.17 -10.42
CA ASP A 119 -5.46 13.31 -11.85
C ASP A 119 -5.36 14.80 -12.20
N GLU A 120 -4.17 15.24 -12.60
CA GLU A 120 -3.90 16.66 -12.87
C GLU A 120 -4.78 17.20 -14.01
N ASP A 121 -5.00 16.41 -15.07
CA ASP A 121 -5.83 16.81 -16.21
C ASP A 121 -7.29 17.08 -15.81
N ARG A 122 -7.76 16.39 -14.77
CA ARG A 122 -9.13 16.52 -14.23
C ARG A 122 -9.20 17.31 -12.93
N ASN A 123 -8.11 17.95 -12.50
CA ASN A 123 -8.00 18.68 -11.22
C ASN A 123 -8.42 17.84 -10.00
N MET A 124 -8.01 16.57 -9.97
CA MET A 124 -8.17 15.72 -8.79
C MET A 124 -6.87 15.69 -8.01
N GLU A 125 -6.91 16.21 -6.78
CA GLU A 125 -5.75 16.24 -5.88
C GLU A 125 -5.29 14.83 -5.48
N ALA A 126 -3.99 14.67 -5.28
CA ALA A 126 -3.37 13.46 -4.74
C ALA A 126 -3.39 13.49 -3.21
N TYR A 127 -3.87 12.42 -2.58
CA TYR A 127 -3.95 12.32 -1.11
C TYR A 127 -2.94 11.36 -0.49
N TYR A 128 -1.98 10.87 -1.28
CA TYR A 128 -1.00 9.87 -0.85
C TYR A 128 -0.29 10.20 0.46
N ASP A 129 0.14 11.45 0.63
CA ASP A 129 0.86 11.94 1.81
C ASP A 129 -0.04 12.71 2.81
N GLU A 130 -1.32 12.88 2.48
CA GLU A 130 -2.28 13.69 3.26
C GLU A 130 -3.29 12.82 4.04
N ILE A 131 -3.65 11.65 3.51
CA ILE A 131 -4.63 10.75 4.12
C ILE A 131 -3.96 9.40 4.42
N SER A 132 -4.14 8.90 5.65
CA SER A 132 -3.60 7.60 6.05
C SER A 132 -4.31 6.42 5.36
N LEU A 133 -3.70 5.23 5.39
CA LEU A 133 -4.32 4.01 4.82
C LEU A 133 -5.66 3.67 5.48
N ASP A 134 -5.74 3.84 6.80
CA ASP A 134 -6.95 3.58 7.57
C ASP A 134 -8.08 4.53 7.20
N GLU A 135 -7.76 5.80 6.95
CA GLU A 135 -8.72 6.81 6.53
C GLU A 135 -9.14 6.61 5.08
N MET A 136 -8.22 6.26 4.17
CA MET A 136 -8.55 5.92 2.78
C MET A 136 -9.48 4.70 2.70
N ARG A 137 -9.27 3.69 3.55
CA ARG A 137 -10.17 2.53 3.68
C ARG A 137 -11.58 2.99 4.04
N ASP A 138 -11.69 3.89 5.03
CA ASP A 138 -12.97 4.32 5.57
C ASP A 138 -13.73 5.22 4.59
N ILE A 139 -13.03 6.15 3.93
CA ILE A 139 -13.57 6.97 2.84
C ILE A 139 -14.11 6.07 1.73
N ALA A 140 -13.35 5.06 1.33
CA ALA A 140 -13.78 4.11 0.30
C ALA A 140 -15.04 3.35 0.71
N ALA A 141 -15.11 2.91 1.97
CA ALA A 141 -16.29 2.21 2.48
C ALA A 141 -17.52 3.10 2.50
N PHE A 142 -17.37 4.37 2.92
CA PHE A 142 -18.45 5.35 2.86
C PHE A 142 -18.85 5.64 1.41
N ALA A 143 -17.89 5.84 0.51
CA ALA A 143 -18.16 6.10 -0.91
C ALA A 143 -19.02 4.99 -1.54
N LYS A 144 -18.82 3.71 -1.18
CA LYS A 144 -19.68 2.59 -1.64
C LYS A 144 -21.16 2.77 -1.28
N THR A 145 -21.51 3.62 -0.32
CA THR A 145 -22.90 3.89 0.09
C THR A 145 -23.56 5.00 -0.73
N LEU A 146 -22.77 5.82 -1.43
CA LEU A 146 -23.26 6.90 -2.27
C LEU A 146 -23.88 6.35 -3.57
N PRO A 147 -24.85 7.04 -4.19
CA PRO A 147 -25.45 6.62 -5.45
C PRO A 147 -24.46 6.42 -6.61
#